data_AF-A0AAE5HY65-F1
#
_entry.id   AF-A0AAE5HY65-F1
#
_cell.length_a   1.000
_cell.length_b   1.000
_cell.length_c   1.000
_cell.angle_alpha   90.00
_cell.angle_beta   90.00
_cell.angle_gamma   90.00
#
_symmetry.space_group_name_H-M   'P 1'
#
loop_
_entity.id
_entity.type
_entity.pdbx_description
1 polymer ?
#
loop_
_entity_poly.entity_id
_entity_poly.type
_entity_poly.pdbx_seq_one_letter_code
_entity_poly.pdbx_strand_id
1 'polypeptide(L)' 'MKQQVIITKSTIGWFNIKDTNHNLLLNIAPDVFKEHFPDVSEDICIACMQLDIGRILELKNKKKVGNQSEN' A
#
# COMPACT_ATOMS: atom_id res chain seq x y z
N MET A 1 9.31 11.50 -16.55
CA MET A 1 9.93 10.60 -15.55
C MET A 1 8.81 10.01 -14.71
N LYS A 2 8.78 8.69 -14.50
CA LYS A 2 7.77 8.04 -13.63
C LYS A 2 8.36 7.88 -12.23
N GLN A 3 7.58 8.18 -11.20
CA GLN A 3 7.99 8.07 -9.80
C GLN A 3 6.95 7.24 -9.04
N GLN A 4 7.42 6.39 -8.12
CA GLN A 4 6.54 5.69 -7.20
C GLN A 4 6.01 6.65 -6.14
N VAL A 5 4.71 6.56 -5.87
CA VAL A 5 4.01 7.40 -4.88
C VAL A 5 3.21 6.53 -3.91
N ILE A 6 2.89 7.12 -2.77
CA ILE A 6 1.96 6.55 -1.79
C ILE A 6 0.66 7.34 -1.90
N ILE A 7 -0.46 6.64 -2.10
CA ILE A 7 -1.78 7.26 -2.11
C ILE A 7 -2.46 6.89 -0.79
N THR A 8 -3.06 7.85 -0.07
CA THR A 8 -3.89 7.60 1.12
C THR A 8 -5.22 8.34 1.04
N LYS A 9 -6.27 7.80 1.68
CA LYS A 9 -7.58 8.47 1.75
C LYS A 9 -7.67 9.32 3.02
N SER A 10 -8.16 10.55 2.90
CA SER A 10 -8.43 11.44 4.03
C SER A 10 -9.76 11.08 4.71
N THR A 11 -10.00 11.67 5.89
CA THR A 11 -11.27 11.50 6.62
C THR A 11 -12.50 11.99 5.85
N ILE A 12 -12.33 12.97 4.96
CA ILE A 12 -13.38 13.50 4.08
C ILE A 12 -13.45 12.77 2.73
N GLY A 13 -12.68 11.68 2.57
CA GLY A 13 -12.74 10.81 1.41
C GLY A 13 -11.90 11.22 0.21
N TRP A 14 -11.08 12.26 0.31
CA TRP A 14 -10.16 12.70 -0.75
C TRP A 14 -8.87 11.88 -0.76
N PHE A 15 -8.12 11.92 -1.86
CA PHE A 15 -6.83 11.26 -1.96
C PHE A 15 -5.68 12.22 -1.64
N ASN A 16 -4.71 11.74 -0.86
CA ASN A 16 -3.41 12.36 -0.64
C ASN A 16 -2.36 11.55 -1.39
N ILE A 17 -1.67 12.18 -2.33
CA ILE A 17 -0.52 11.60 -3.02
C ILE A 17 0.74 12.10 -2.31
N LYS A 18 1.60 11.18 -1.91
CA LYS A 18 2.86 11.45 -1.21
C LYS A 18 4.03 10.82 -1.94
N ASP A 19 5.21 11.39 -1.76
CA ASP A 19 6.44 10.69 -2.14
C ASP A 19 6.72 9.51 -1.19
N THR A 20 7.76 8.72 -1.48
CA THR A 20 8.18 7.59 -0.65
C THR A 20 8.78 8.03 0.70
N ASN A 21 9.06 9.32 0.88
CA ASN A 21 9.49 9.91 2.15
C ASN A 21 8.31 10.50 2.95
N HIS A 22 7.08 10.21 2.53
CA HIS A 22 5.82 10.67 3.13
C HIS A 22 5.54 12.18 3.04
N ASN A 23 6.27 12.92 2.20
CA ASN A 23 5.95 14.33 1.93
C ASN A 23 4.70 14.41 1.05
N LEU A 24 3.77 15.31 1.39
CA LEU A 24 2.57 15.55 0.60
C LEU A 24 2.95 16.22 -0.73
N LEU A 25 2.50 15.62 -1.84
CA LEU A 25 2.67 16.16 -3.19
C LEU A 25 1.38 16.79 -3.70
N LEU A 26 0.24 16.11 -3.47
CA LEU A 26 -1.06 16.54 -3.97
C LEU A 26 -2.19 16.05 -3.07
N ASN A 27 -3.19 16.89 -2.86
CA ASN A 27 -4.49 16.50 -2.33
C ASN A 27 -5.53 16.67 -3.45
N ILE A 28 -6.33 15.66 -3.71
CA ILE A 28 -7.18 15.60 -4.90
C ILE A 28 -8.49 14.88 -4.61
N ALA A 29 -9.60 15.45 -5.12
CA ALA A 29 -10.92 14.86 -4.98
C ALA A 29 -11.04 13.57 -5.82
N PRO A 30 -11.87 12.59 -5.41
CA PRO A 30 -11.91 11.28 -6.07
C PRO A 30 -12.34 11.30 -7.54
N ASP A 31 -13.28 12.17 -7.89
CA ASP A 31 -13.76 12.41 -9.25
C ASP A 31 -12.63 12.94 -10.15
N VAL A 32 -11.91 13.95 -9.68
CA VAL A 32 -10.77 14.54 -10.40
C VAL A 32 -9.62 13.53 -10.51
N PHE A 33 -9.39 12.72 -9.46
CA PHE A 33 -8.38 11.66 -9.49
C PHE A 33 -8.68 10.60 -10.55
N LYS A 34 -9.94 10.16 -10.67
CA LYS A 34 -10.37 9.18 -11.66
C LYS A 34 -10.24 9.69 -13.10
N GLU A 35 -10.51 10.97 -13.33
CA GLU A 35 -10.34 11.60 -14.64
C GLU A 35 -8.87 11.59 -15.10
N HIS A 36 -7.94 11.91 -14.20
CA HIS A 36 -6.51 12.01 -14.54
C HIS A 36 -5.76 10.68 -14.45
N PHE A 37 -6.23 9.73 -13.63
CA PHE A 37 -5.59 8.44 -13.41
C PHE A 37 -6.58 7.27 -13.57
N PRO A 38 -7.25 7.12 -14.73
CA PRO A 38 -8.32 6.14 -14.93
C PRO A 38 -7.85 4.68 -14.85
N ASP A 39 -6.55 4.43 -15.06
CA ASP A 39 -5.93 3.10 -14.96
C ASP A 39 -5.73 2.64 -13.50
N VAL A 40 -5.90 3.54 -12.54
CA VAL A 40 -5.81 3.22 -11.11
C VAL A 40 -7.16 2.65 -10.68
N SER A 41 -7.21 1.33 -10.50
CA SER A 41 -8.43 0.63 -10.06
C SER A 41 -8.97 1.21 -8.75
N GLU A 42 -10.29 1.44 -8.70
CA GLU A 42 -11.01 1.85 -7.49
C GLU A 42 -10.93 0.81 -6.36
N ASP A 43 -10.62 -0.45 -6.71
CA ASP A 43 -10.46 -1.58 -5.78
C ASP A 43 -9.04 -1.70 -5.23
N ILE A 44 -8.14 -0.75 -5.51
CA ILE A 44 -6.84 -0.68 -4.82
C ILE A 44 -7.11 -0.32 -3.36
N CYS A 45 -7.19 -1.37 -2.55
CA CYS A 45 -7.29 -1.30 -1.12
C CYS A 45 -6.01 -0.64 -0.58
N ILE A 46 -6.02 0.68 -0.42
CA ILE A 46 -5.04 1.37 0.42
C ILE A 46 -5.39 1.01 1.87
N ALA A 47 -4.97 -0.18 2.28
CA ALA A 47 -5.12 -0.65 3.65
C ALA A 47 -3.97 -0.07 4.49
N CYS A 48 -4.18 1.09 5.11
CA CYS A 48 -3.43 1.41 6.32
C CYS A 48 -3.95 0.52 7.45
N MET A 49 -3.40 -0.68 7.57
CA MET A 49 -3.65 -1.57 8.70
C MET A 49 -2.47 -1.46 9.66
N GLN A 50 -2.74 -1.16 10.93
CA GLN A 50 -1.76 -1.42 11.99
C GLN A 50 -1.70 -2.93 12.20
N LEU A 51 -0.55 -3.50 11.90
CA LEU A 51 -0.27 -4.92 12.07
C LEU A 51 0.69 -5.11 13.25
N ASP A 52 0.47 -6.17 14.01
CA ASP A 52 1.39 -6.59 15.05
C ASP A 52 2.73 -7.05 14.42
N ILE A 53 3.82 -6.37 14.80
CA ILE A 53 5.15 -6.66 14.25
C ILE A 53 5.67 -8.03 14.69
N GLY A 54 5.32 -8.50 15.88
CA GLY A 54 5.66 -9.83 16.37
C GLY A 54 5.10 -10.91 15.45
N ARG A 55 3.82 -10.78 15.07
CA ARG A 55 3.17 -11.71 14.15
C ARG A 55 3.81 -11.77 12.77
N ILE A 56 4.28 -10.63 12.24
CA ILE A 56 4.99 -10.55 10.97
C ILE A 56 6.33 -11.31 11.05
N LEU A 57 7.07 -11.12 12.15
CA LEU A 57 8.36 -11.77 12.35
C LEU A 57 8.23 -13.29 12.51
N GLU A 58 7.20 -13.78 13.21
CA GLU A 58 6.89 -15.22 13.29
C GLU A 58 6.69 -15.86 11.92
N LEU A 59 5.89 -15.22 11.05
CA LEU A 59 5.61 -15.73 9.69
C LEU A 59 6.86 -15.72 8.82
N LYS A 60 7.68 -14.66 8.91
CA LYS A 60 8.96 -14.56 8.17
C LYS A 60 9.95 -15.64 8.60
N ASN A 61 9.99 -15.95 9.90
CA ASN A 61 10.93 -16.91 10.48
C ASN A 61 10.45 -18.37 10.36
N LYS A 62 9.19 -18.61 9.97
CA LYS A 62 8.72 -19.90 9.46
C LYS A 62 9.29 -20.17 8.06
N LYS A 63 10.60 -20.40 7.94
CA LYS A 63 11.18 -21.04 6.73
C LYS A 63 11.46 -22.51 6.99
N LYS A 64 10.82 -23.36 6.17
CA LYS A 64 11.20 -24.73 5.79
C LYS A 64 11.30 -25.78 6.91
N VAL A 65 10.17 -26.18 7.47
CA VAL A 65 10.03 -27.55 8.04
C VAL A 65 9.21 -28.36 7.05
N GLY A 66 9.85 -28.78 5.96
CA GLY A 66 9.15 -29.49 4.87
C GLY A 66 9.98 -29.64 3.61
N ASN A 67 11.23 -30.09 3.76
CA ASN A 67 12.02 -30.79 2.74
C ASN A 67 13.23 -31.46 3.41
N GLN A 68 12.99 -32.17 4.53
CA GLN A 68 13.81 -33.31 4.91
C GLN A 68 13.00 -34.55 4.52
N SER A 69 12.80 -34.74 3.22
CA SER A 69 12.51 -36.06 2.68
C SER A 69 13.87 -36.70 2.40
N GLU A 70 14.25 -37.57 3.33
CA GLU A 70 14.91 -38.86 3.11
C GLU A 70 15.61 -39.03 1.74
N ASN A 71 16.95 -39.04 1.78
CA ASN A 71 17.82 -40.15 1.33
C ASN A 71 19.29 -39.75 1.42
#